data_AF-A0A6M0C4S1-F1
#
_entry.id   AF-A0A6M0C4S1-F1
#
_cell.length_a   1.000
_cell.length_b   1.000
_cell.length_c   1.000
_cell.angle_alpha   90.00
_cell.angle_beta   90.00
_cell.angle_gamma   90.00
#
_symmetry.space_group_name_H-M   'P 1'
#
loop_
_entity.id
_entity.type
_entity.pdbx_description
1 polymer ?
#
loop_
_entity_poly.entity_id
_entity_poly.type
_entity_poly.pdbx_seq_one_letter_code
_entity_poly.pdbx_strand_id
1 'polypeptide(L)'
;MDRVKKQFTHEPTRLELLNLLEAIVLAKLPKLSRQELEIMFGVEDLRKTRFAQELIAETKLETIPELLKEGFSQEKIAAILKLELQQVREYINNMN
;
A
#
# COMPACT_ATOMS: atom_id res chain seq x y z
N MET A 1 -19.55 48.08 -4.19
CA MET A 1 -19.08 46.85 -4.86
C MET A 1 -17.59 46.67 -4.56
N ASP A 2 -17.20 46.34 -3.32
CA ASP A 2 -15.77 46.54 -2.94
C ASP A 2 -15.18 45.60 -1.88
N ARG A 3 -15.65 44.35 -1.74
CA ARG A 3 -15.10 43.42 -0.72
C ARG A 3 -15.01 41.94 -1.13
N VAL A 4 -14.78 41.63 -2.40
CA VAL A 4 -14.59 40.22 -2.87
C VAL A 4 -13.15 39.97 -3.33
N LYS A 5 -12.17 40.56 -2.65
CA LYS A 5 -10.74 40.27 -2.86
C LYS A 5 -9.94 40.22 -1.55
N LYS A 6 -10.55 39.68 -0.47
CA LYS A 6 -9.79 39.35 0.74
C LYS A 6 -9.34 37.89 0.68
N GLN A 7 -8.04 37.75 0.42
CA GLN A 7 -7.13 36.83 1.10
C GLN A 7 -7.23 35.34 0.72
N PHE A 8 -6.56 34.97 -0.37
CA PHE A 8 -5.91 33.67 -0.52
C PHE A 8 -4.39 33.81 -0.28
N THR A 9 -4.00 34.58 0.74
CA THR A 9 -2.60 34.86 1.09
C THR A 9 -2.18 34.11 2.35
N HIS A 10 -2.37 32.80 2.36
CA HIS A 10 -1.63 31.91 3.25
C HIS A 10 -1.00 30.86 2.37
N GLU A 11 0.32 30.92 2.19
CA GLU A 11 1.04 29.77 1.66
C GLU A 11 0.88 28.65 2.70
N PRO A 12 0.22 27.53 2.34
CA PRO A 12 0.01 26.47 3.29
C PRO A 12 1.35 25.95 3.77
N THR A 13 1.46 25.73 5.08
CA THR A 13 2.65 25.13 5.66
C THR A 13 2.89 23.76 5.02
N ARG A 14 4.15 23.31 5.01
CA ARG A 14 4.50 21.98 4.49
C ARG A 14 3.69 20.87 5.16
N LEU A 15 3.34 21.01 6.43
CA LEU A 15 2.50 20.06 7.17
C LEU A 15 1.05 20.06 6.67
N GLU A 16 0.45 21.23 6.45
CA GLU A 16 -0.91 21.35 5.90
C GLU A 16 -0.99 20.77 4.48
N LEU A 17 0.05 21.00 3.66
CA LEU A 17 0.16 20.40 2.33
C LEU A 17 0.24 18.87 2.39
N LEU A 18 1.06 18.31 3.30
CA LEU A 18 1.17 16.86 3.46
C LEU A 18 -0.14 16.23 3.93
N ASN A 19 -0.82 16.84 4.89
CA ASN A 19 -2.11 16.37 5.39
C ASN A 19 -3.21 16.44 4.31
N LEU A 20 -3.20 17.50 3.49
CA LEU A 20 -4.12 17.63 2.37
C LEU A 20 -3.85 16.56 1.29
N LEU A 21 -2.58 16.32 0.97
CA LEU A 21 -2.19 15.26 0.03
C LEU A 21 -2.61 13.89 0.55
N GLU A 22 -2.38 13.60 1.84
CA GLU A 22 -2.83 12.36 2.49
C GLU A 22 -4.36 12.19 2.39
N ALA A 23 -5.12 13.24 2.72
CA ALA A 23 -6.58 13.19 2.64
C ALA A 23 -7.08 12.97 1.20
N ILE A 24 -6.46 13.60 0.20
CA ILE A 24 -6.80 13.43 -1.21
C ILE A 24 -6.44 12.01 -1.68
N VAL A 25 -5.26 11.51 -1.32
CA VAL A 25 -4.80 10.15 -1.63
C VAL A 25 -5.80 9.15 -1.07
N LEU A 26 -6.11 9.18 0.23
CA LEU A 26 -7.06 8.26 0.86
C LEU A 26 -8.48 8.37 0.28
N ALA A 27 -8.93 9.57 -0.09
CA ALA A 27 -10.28 9.78 -0.61
C ALA A 27 -10.45 9.42 -2.10
N LYS A 28 -9.40 9.59 -2.90
CA LYS A 28 -9.45 9.51 -4.37
C LYS A 28 -8.81 8.23 -4.90
N LEU A 29 -7.68 7.76 -4.36
CA LEU A 29 -7.05 6.52 -4.85
C LEU A 29 -7.98 5.30 -4.89
N PRO A 30 -8.81 5.04 -3.85
CA PRO A 30 -9.73 3.90 -3.90
C PRO A 30 -10.82 4.02 -4.96
N LYS A 31 -11.05 5.23 -5.50
CA LYS A 31 -12.11 5.54 -6.46
C LYS A 31 -11.58 5.71 -7.89
N LEU A 32 -10.26 5.75 -8.07
CA LEU A 32 -9.64 5.82 -9.39
C LEU A 32 -9.62 4.41 -10.00
N SER A 33 -9.99 4.34 -11.28
CA SER A 33 -9.86 3.11 -12.04
C SER A 33 -8.38 2.73 -12.19
N ARG A 34 -8.11 1.44 -12.39
CA ARG A 34 -6.77 0.95 -12.70
C ARG A 34 -6.17 1.77 -13.86
N GLN A 35 -6.92 2.02 -14.93
CA GLN A 35 -6.48 2.79 -16.11
C GLN A 35 -6.04 4.23 -15.79
N GLU A 36 -6.80 4.96 -14.97
CA GLU A 36 -6.44 6.33 -14.54
C GLU A 36 -5.15 6.34 -13.72
N LEU A 37 -4.98 5.32 -12.87
CA LEU A 37 -3.77 5.11 -12.10
C LEU A 37 -2.56 4.79 -13.00
N GLU A 38 -2.73 3.99 -14.06
CA GLU A 38 -1.66 3.71 -15.03
C GLU A 38 -1.20 4.98 -15.77
N ILE A 39 -2.13 5.88 -16.08
CA ILE A 39 -1.85 7.15 -16.79
C ILE A 39 -1.13 8.15 -15.86
N MET A 40 -1.53 8.22 -14.59
CA MET A 40 -0.99 9.21 -13.64
C MET A 40 0.37 8.83 -13.07
N PHE A 41 0.62 7.54 -12.88
CA PHE A 41 1.82 7.06 -12.18
C PHE A 41 2.64 6.09 -13.01
N GLY A 42 2.09 5.45 -14.06
CA GLY A 42 2.68 4.26 -14.63
C GLY A 42 2.44 3.03 -13.73
N VAL A 43 1.98 1.93 -14.32
CA VAL A 43 1.65 0.68 -13.59
C VAL A 43 2.81 0.14 -12.76
N GLU A 44 4.03 0.39 -13.24
CA GLU A 44 5.24 -0.07 -12.62
C GLU A 44 5.58 0.74 -11.36
N ASP A 45 5.37 2.06 -11.37
CA ASP A 45 5.69 2.91 -10.23
C ASP A 45 4.65 2.74 -9.11
N LEU A 46 3.38 2.49 -9.45
CA LEU A 46 2.37 2.13 -8.46
C LEU A 46 2.69 0.84 -7.72
N ARG A 47 3.13 -0.19 -8.45
CA ARG A 47 3.58 -1.45 -7.83
C ARG A 47 4.83 -1.25 -6.97
N LYS A 48 5.68 -0.28 -7.28
CA LYS A 48 6.86 0.09 -6.48
C LYS A 48 6.52 0.95 -5.26
N THR A 49 5.29 1.48 -5.14
CA THR A 49 4.90 2.23 -3.93
C THR A 49 4.98 1.35 -2.70
N ARG A 50 5.36 1.95 -1.57
CA ARG A 50 5.45 1.27 -0.28
C ARG A 50 4.12 0.56 0.08
N PHE A 51 3.00 1.25 -0.10
CA PHE A 51 1.67 0.70 0.15
C PHE A 51 1.36 -0.53 -0.71
N ALA A 52 1.69 -0.51 -2.01
CA ALA A 52 1.49 -1.68 -2.87
C ALA A 52 2.40 -2.85 -2.48
N GLN A 53 3.65 -2.58 -2.08
CA GLN A 53 4.57 -3.61 -1.60
C GLN A 53 4.08 -4.25 -0.28
N GLU A 54 3.56 -3.42 0.64
CA GLU A 54 2.96 -3.88 1.90
C GLU A 54 1.73 -4.77 1.63
N LEU A 55 0.80 -4.35 0.77
CA LEU A 55 -0.35 -5.17 0.35
C LEU A 55 0.06 -6.49 -0.34
N ILE A 56 1.08 -6.47 -1.20
CA ILE A 56 1.59 -7.68 -1.84
C ILE A 56 2.23 -8.63 -0.80
N ALA A 57 2.91 -8.09 0.21
CA ALA A 57 3.46 -8.89 1.29
C ALA A 57 2.36 -9.51 2.15
N GLU A 58 1.36 -8.72 2.55
CA GLU A 58 0.19 -9.18 3.32
C GLU A 58 -0.55 -10.30 2.61
N THR A 59 -0.88 -10.11 1.33
CA THR A 59 -1.58 -11.13 0.53
C THR A 59 -0.77 -12.41 0.36
N LYS A 60 0.57 -12.35 0.30
CA LYS A 60 1.40 -13.56 0.32
C LYS A 60 1.33 -14.26 1.67
N LEU A 61 1.40 -13.52 2.77
CA LEU A 61 1.31 -14.11 4.12
C LEU A 61 -0.01 -14.85 4.33
N GLU A 62 -1.12 -14.30 3.84
CA GLU A 62 -2.46 -14.93 3.90
C GLU A 62 -2.55 -16.28 3.16
N THR A 63 -1.65 -16.58 2.23
CA THR A 63 -1.60 -17.89 1.54
C THR A 63 -0.83 -18.97 2.31
N ILE A 64 -0.06 -18.59 3.34
CA ILE A 64 0.73 -19.52 4.16
C ILE A 64 -0.13 -20.65 4.78
N PRO A 65 -1.31 -20.38 5.37
CA PRO A 65 -2.14 -21.43 5.99
C PRO A 65 -2.57 -22.51 5.00
N GLU A 66 -2.95 -22.12 3.79
CA GLU A 66 -3.35 -23.06 2.73
C GLU A 66 -2.16 -23.92 2.29
N LEU A 67 -0.98 -23.32 2.12
CA LEU A 67 0.23 -24.07 1.76
C LEU A 67 0.69 -25.02 2.88
N LEU A 68 0.54 -24.64 4.14
CA LEU A 68 0.80 -25.55 5.26
C LEU A 68 -0.17 -26.73 5.25
N LYS A 69 -1.46 -26.48 4.98
CA LYS A 69 -2.50 -27.51 4.87
C LYS A 69 -2.22 -28.50 3.74
N GLU A 70 -1.67 -28.03 2.63
CA GLU A 70 -1.19 -28.86 1.51
C GLU A 70 0.14 -29.59 1.80
N GLY A 71 0.72 -29.42 3.00
CA GLY A 71 1.89 -30.15 3.46
C GLY A 71 3.23 -29.57 3.01
N PHE A 72 3.28 -28.32 2.55
CA PHE A 72 4.55 -27.67 2.22
C PHE A 72 5.35 -27.32 3.49
N SER A 73 6.67 -27.50 3.44
CA SER A 73 7.56 -27.05 4.54
C SER A 73 7.70 -25.53 4.54
N GLN A 74 8.04 -24.94 5.70
CA GLN A 74 8.22 -23.49 5.85
C GLN A 74 9.28 -22.93 4.88
N GLU A 75 10.37 -23.67 4.64
CA GLU A 75 11.42 -23.32 3.69
C GLU A 75 10.90 -23.29 2.26
N LYS A 76 10.06 -24.27 1.89
CA LYS A 76 9.45 -24.34 0.57
C LYS A 76 8.41 -23.24 0.37
N ILE A 77 7.65 -22.91 1.41
CA ILE A 77 6.70 -21.79 1.41
C ILE A 77 7.44 -20.46 1.21
N ALA A 78 8.52 -20.21 1.97
CA ALA A 78 9.34 -19.01 1.82
C ALA A 78 9.89 -18.86 0.39
N ALA A 79 10.37 -19.96 -0.20
CA ALA A 79 10.86 -19.96 -1.57
C ALA A 79 9.76 -19.68 -2.61
N ILE A 80 8.59 -20.31 -2.47
CA ILE A 80 7.44 -20.13 -3.39
C ILE A 80 6.93 -18.68 -3.35
N LEU A 81 6.76 -18.14 -2.14
CA LEU A 81 6.21 -16.80 -1.93
C LEU A 81 7.26 -15.70 -2.10
N LYS A 82 8.54 -16.06 -2.25
CA LYS A 82 9.68 -15.14 -2.28
C LYS A 82 9.66 -14.23 -1.05
N LEU A 83 9.49 -14.85 0.12
CA LEU A 83 9.53 -14.21 1.43
C LEU A 83 10.78 -14.69 2.16
N GLU A 84 11.22 -13.94 3.17
CA GLU A 84 12.24 -14.44 4.08
C GLU A 84 11.65 -15.53 4.97
N LEU A 85 12.44 -16.56 5.26
CA LEU A 85 12.00 -17.66 6.12
C LEU A 85 11.57 -17.18 7.50
N GLN A 86 12.20 -16.12 8.00
CA GLN A 86 11.84 -15.50 9.28
C GLN A 86 10.42 -14.91 9.25
N GLN A 87 10.02 -14.25 8.16
CA GLN A 87 8.67 -13.70 8.01
C GLN A 87 7.60 -14.80 8.03
N VAL A 88 7.88 -15.93 7.37
CA VAL A 88 6.99 -17.10 7.38
C VAL A 88 6.86 -17.67 8.78
N ARG A 89 7.97 -17.79 9.52
CA ARG A 89 7.98 -18.28 10.92
C ARG A 89 7.22 -17.35 11.86
N GLU A 90 7.46 -16.05 11.78
CA GLU A 90 6.78 -15.05 12.59
C GLU A 90 5.27 -15.08 12.34
N TYR A 91 4.83 -15.14 11.08
CA TYR A 91 3.42 -15.25 10.75
C TYR A 91 2.79 -16.51 11.35
N ILE A 92 3.42 -17.68 11.18
CA ILE A 92 2.92 -18.96 11.73
C ILE A 92 2.85 -18.92 13.26
N ASN A 93 3.86 -18.32 13.92
CA ASN A 93 3.87 -18.19 15.37
C ASN A 93 2.74 -17.29 15.87
N ASN A 94 2.41 -16.23 15.13
CA ASN A 94 1.32 -15.30 15.46
C ASN A 94 -0.08 -15.87 15.18
N MET A 95 -0.19 -16.99 14.45
CA MET A 95 -1.46 -17.69 14.22
C MET A 95 -1.88 -18.61 15.37
N ASN A 96 -0.93 -19.02 16.22
CA ASN A 96 -1.15 -19.91 17.38
C ASN A 96 -1.44 -19.11 18.65
#